data_AF-A0A2V8TT40-F1
#
_entry.id   AF-A0A2V8TT40-F1
#
_cell.length_a   1.000
_cell.length_b   1.000
_cell.length_c   1.000
_cell.angle_alpha   90.00
_cell.angle_beta   90.00
_cell.angle_gamma   90.00
#
_symmetry.space_group_name_H-M   'P 1'
#
loop_
_entity.id
_entity.type
_entity.pdbx_description
1 polymer ?
#
loop_
_entity_poly.entity_id
_entity_poly.type
_entity_poly.pdbx_seq_one_letter_code
_entity_poly.pdbx_strand_id
1 'polypeptide(L)'
;MLTLLIGMVLMGSGSTRAQREGFIPVEGTNLSSKLDLAVRQGRAKQTRFWTAYSFDVRPGVAVDVEIHNSNGSTTIVNGTSISVGSNVETRNLGVFALHEPADGSIVRVEVYNLDRRREYSGYPVYWLGRAANDESLSLLKGFVESNQIGDAPKHSIVAIALHDDPRVGGMLEDFVRHSNVDNVRSSAVFWLGQTPGHNPFLVDLVRNEQESVKVRKEAAFAIGISKEQGAMAALEGLYPAVNNREVKKQIIFAASLSKNEGAGTSRSKDNDEGINFLIKVAESDPDRELRKQALFWIGQTAGRRGLEVLGNVVEKSDDDTEVQKQAVFAISQRPRDEAVPLLIKIARTHPKPEVRKQAMFWLGQTGDERALEFFKEILAK
;
A
#
# COMPACT_ATOMS: atom_id res chain seq x y z
N MET A 1 3.85 -65.11 -31.18
CA MET A 1 2.43 -64.75 -31.38
C MET A 1 1.97 -64.04 -30.11
N LEU A 2 1.77 -62.73 -30.13
CA LEU A 2 0.48 -62.05 -30.38
C LEU A 2 -0.63 -62.61 -29.45
N THR A 3 -1.36 -61.82 -28.66
CA THR A 3 -2.14 -60.65 -29.10
C THR A 3 -2.53 -59.73 -27.93
N LEU A 4 -2.54 -58.43 -28.21
CA LEU A 4 -3.12 -57.32 -27.46
C LEU A 4 -4.59 -57.54 -27.07
N LEU A 5 -5.00 -57.00 -25.91
CA LEU A 5 -6.32 -56.38 -25.77
C LEU A 5 -6.16 -54.97 -25.18
N ILE A 6 -6.54 -53.99 -26.00
CA ILE A 6 -6.52 -52.55 -25.73
C ILE A 6 -7.70 -52.23 -24.80
N GLY A 7 -7.41 -51.85 -23.55
CA GLY A 7 -8.35 -51.19 -22.66
C GLY A 7 -8.25 -49.69 -22.85
N MET A 8 -9.13 -49.15 -23.68
CA MET A 8 -9.29 -47.73 -23.99
C MET A 8 -9.67 -46.97 -22.70
N VAL A 9 -8.70 -46.34 -22.04
CA VAL A 9 -8.96 -45.33 -21.02
C VAL A 9 -9.47 -44.09 -21.75
N LEU A 10 -10.79 -43.86 -21.70
CA LEU A 10 -11.35 -42.57 -22.06
C LEU A 10 -10.74 -41.51 -21.12
N MET A 11 -9.89 -40.67 -21.70
CA MET A 11 -9.57 -39.37 -21.13
C MET A 11 -10.87 -38.56 -21.08
N GLY A 12 -11.49 -38.51 -19.90
CA GLY A 12 -12.54 -37.55 -19.60
C GLY A 12 -11.96 -36.14 -19.61
N SER A 13 -12.29 -35.41 -20.68
CA SER A 13 -12.17 -33.97 -20.85
C SER A 13 -12.61 -33.20 -19.60
N GLY A 14 -11.83 -32.19 -19.21
CA GLY A 14 -12.04 -31.43 -17.98
C GLY A 14 -13.32 -30.60 -17.96
N SER A 15 -13.93 -30.50 -16.77
CA SER A 15 -14.75 -29.37 -16.31
C SER A 15 -15.38 -29.63 -14.93
N THR A 16 -14.62 -29.92 -13.87
CA THR A 16 -15.20 -30.08 -12.52
C THR A 16 -14.27 -29.62 -11.41
N ARG A 17 -13.85 -28.36 -11.43
CA ARG A 17 -13.19 -27.73 -10.26
C ARG A 17 -13.87 -26.44 -9.78
N ALA A 18 -15.13 -26.22 -10.15
CA ALA A 18 -15.82 -24.95 -9.91
C ALA A 18 -17.07 -25.04 -9.01
N GLN A 19 -17.34 -26.17 -8.34
CA GLN A 19 -18.42 -26.24 -7.36
C GLN A 19 -17.85 -26.55 -5.98
N ARG A 20 -17.95 -25.58 -5.06
CA ARG A 20 -17.63 -25.77 -3.64
C ARG A 20 -18.80 -26.40 -2.92
N GLU A 21 -18.49 -27.32 -2.00
CA GLU A 21 -19.46 -27.93 -1.10
C GLU A 21 -20.17 -26.83 -0.27
N GLY A 22 -21.51 -26.82 -0.30
CA GLY A 22 -22.33 -25.83 0.41
C GLY A 22 -22.72 -24.57 -0.36
N PHE A 23 -22.23 -24.36 -1.60
CA PHE A 23 -22.69 -23.27 -2.46
C PHE A 23 -23.89 -23.69 -3.32
N ILE A 24 -24.86 -22.78 -3.47
CA ILE A 24 -26.08 -23.00 -4.25
C ILE A 24 -25.79 -22.59 -5.70
N PRO A 25 -25.69 -23.52 -6.66
CA PRO A 25 -25.43 -23.16 -8.06
C PRO A 25 -26.62 -22.39 -8.64
N VAL A 26 -26.31 -21.38 -9.46
CA VAL A 26 -27.32 -20.59 -10.16
C VAL A 26 -27.15 -20.72 -11.66
N GLU A 27 -28.19 -21.23 -12.30
CA GLU A 27 -28.24 -21.42 -13.75
C GLU A 27 -28.52 -20.10 -14.48
N GLY A 28 -27.95 -19.95 -15.67
CA GLY A 28 -28.13 -18.77 -16.52
C GLY A 28 -27.09 -18.68 -17.63
N THR A 29 -27.36 -17.87 -18.63
CA THR A 29 -26.55 -17.77 -19.86
C THR A 29 -25.36 -16.81 -19.74
N ASN A 30 -25.42 -15.88 -18.79
CA ASN A 30 -24.41 -14.84 -18.55
C ASN A 30 -24.43 -14.41 -17.08
N LEU A 31 -23.41 -13.69 -16.62
CA LEU A 31 -23.26 -13.29 -15.21
C LEU A 31 -24.47 -12.51 -14.70
N SER A 32 -24.98 -11.56 -15.49
CA SER A 32 -26.12 -10.72 -15.11
C SER A 32 -27.40 -11.53 -14.87
N SER A 33 -27.76 -12.43 -15.79
CA SER A 33 -28.96 -13.27 -15.67
C SER A 33 -28.90 -14.19 -14.46
N LYS A 34 -27.71 -14.72 -14.14
CA LYS A 34 -27.47 -15.51 -12.93
C LYS A 34 -27.60 -14.64 -11.68
N LEU A 35 -27.04 -13.44 -11.67
CA LEU A 35 -27.17 -12.52 -10.55
C LEU A 35 -28.64 -12.18 -10.28
N ASP A 36 -29.41 -11.85 -11.32
CA ASP A 36 -30.84 -11.53 -11.19
C ASP A 36 -31.63 -12.70 -10.60
N LEU A 37 -31.34 -13.93 -11.05
CA LEU A 37 -31.98 -15.12 -10.50
C LEU A 37 -31.57 -15.36 -9.05
N ALA A 38 -30.28 -15.24 -8.73
CA ALA A 38 -29.75 -15.39 -7.38
C ALA A 38 -30.37 -14.38 -6.41
N VAL A 39 -30.49 -13.11 -6.81
CA VAL A 39 -31.11 -12.05 -6.01
C VAL A 39 -32.60 -12.35 -5.77
N ARG A 40 -33.35 -12.79 -6.79
CA ARG A 40 -34.75 -13.20 -6.60
C ARG A 40 -34.87 -14.37 -5.61
N GLN A 41 -34.05 -15.40 -5.76
CA GLN A 41 -34.05 -16.57 -4.88
C GLN A 41 -33.66 -16.21 -3.43
N GLY A 42 -32.62 -15.39 -3.27
CA GLY A 42 -32.13 -14.92 -1.98
C GLY A 42 -33.17 -14.10 -1.23
N ARG A 43 -33.78 -13.11 -1.90
CA ARG A 43 -34.84 -12.27 -1.30
C ARG A 43 -36.05 -13.07 -0.84
N ALA A 44 -36.42 -14.12 -1.58
CA ALA A 44 -37.53 -15.01 -1.20
C ALA A 44 -37.29 -15.76 0.14
N LYS A 45 -36.04 -15.87 0.61
CA LYS A 45 -35.70 -16.49 1.90
C LYS A 45 -35.77 -15.52 3.08
N GLN A 46 -35.93 -14.21 2.84
CA GLN A 46 -35.98 -13.15 3.87
C GLN A 46 -34.77 -13.13 4.82
N THR A 47 -33.63 -13.65 4.39
CA THR A 47 -32.36 -13.58 5.09
C THR A 47 -31.32 -12.94 4.18
N ARG A 48 -30.29 -12.33 4.76
CA ARG A 48 -29.12 -11.90 3.97
C ARG A 48 -28.53 -13.09 3.24
N PHE A 49 -28.02 -12.82 2.05
CA PHE A 49 -27.44 -13.84 1.19
C PHE A 49 -26.26 -13.28 0.43
N TRP A 50 -25.31 -14.15 0.13
CA TRP A 50 -24.18 -13.83 -0.74
C TRP A 50 -24.50 -14.24 -2.17
N THR A 51 -24.07 -13.42 -3.12
CA THR A 51 -23.82 -13.86 -4.49
C THR A 51 -22.31 -13.91 -4.70
N ALA A 52 -21.83 -14.91 -5.43
CA ALA A 52 -20.40 -15.09 -5.61
C ALA A 52 -20.05 -15.69 -6.97
N TYR A 53 -18.92 -15.26 -7.52
CA TYR A 53 -18.38 -15.76 -8.79
C TYR A 53 -16.85 -15.68 -8.80
N SER A 54 -16.19 -16.53 -9.60
CA SER A 54 -14.75 -16.45 -9.85
C SER A 54 -14.46 -15.63 -11.11
N PHE A 55 -13.28 -15.04 -11.19
CA PHE A 55 -12.82 -14.20 -12.30
C PHE A 55 -11.33 -14.45 -12.58
N ASP A 56 -10.80 -13.90 -13.67
CA ASP A 56 -9.38 -14.05 -14.00
C ASP A 56 -8.54 -13.03 -13.21
N VAL A 57 -7.64 -13.55 -12.38
CA VAL A 57 -6.85 -12.76 -11.42
C VAL A 57 -5.48 -12.43 -12.00
N ARG A 58 -5.13 -11.13 -12.00
CA ARG A 58 -3.82 -10.63 -12.49
C ARG A 58 -2.65 -11.24 -11.69
N PRO A 59 -1.46 -11.32 -12.29
CA PRO A 59 -0.25 -11.74 -11.57
C PRO A 59 0.14 -10.80 -10.43
N GLY A 60 0.91 -11.32 -9.47
CA GLY A 60 1.49 -10.57 -8.36
C GLY A 60 0.53 -10.22 -7.22
N VAL A 61 -0.66 -10.80 -7.18
CA VAL A 61 -1.69 -10.55 -6.17
C VAL A 61 -1.72 -11.67 -5.14
N ALA A 62 -1.71 -11.31 -3.86
CA ALA A 62 -2.03 -12.19 -2.74
C ALA A 62 -3.25 -11.67 -2.00
N VAL A 63 -4.28 -12.50 -1.88
CA VAL A 63 -5.50 -12.22 -1.09
C VAL A 63 -5.76 -13.40 -0.16
N ASP A 64 -6.10 -13.09 1.09
CA ASP A 64 -6.49 -14.05 2.13
C ASP A 64 -5.47 -15.20 2.24
N VAL A 65 -4.20 -14.90 2.55
CA VAL A 65 -3.08 -15.85 2.50
C VAL A 65 -2.64 -16.36 3.87
N GLU A 66 -2.10 -17.58 3.89
CA GLU A 66 -1.43 -18.19 5.03
C GLU A 66 0.08 -18.20 4.78
N ILE A 67 0.80 -17.37 5.52
CA ILE A 67 2.25 -17.23 5.41
C ILE A 67 2.88 -18.15 6.43
N HIS A 68 3.62 -19.15 5.95
CA HIS A 68 4.40 -20.05 6.81
C HIS A 68 5.77 -19.40 7.05
N ASN A 69 6.01 -18.99 8.29
CA ASN A 69 7.24 -18.33 8.71
C ASN A 69 8.36 -19.36 8.91
N SER A 70 9.61 -18.91 8.74
CA SER A 70 10.81 -19.76 8.91
C SER A 70 10.98 -20.31 10.34
N ASN A 71 10.34 -19.68 11.33
CA ASN A 71 10.28 -20.15 12.71
C ASN A 71 9.19 -21.22 12.95
N GLY A 72 8.52 -21.70 11.90
CA GLY A 72 7.46 -22.72 11.98
C GLY A 72 6.07 -22.19 12.36
N SER A 73 5.91 -20.87 12.59
CA SER A 73 4.59 -20.27 12.83
C SER A 73 3.86 -19.94 11.53
N THR A 74 2.53 -19.92 11.56
CA THR A 74 1.71 -19.47 10.42
C THR A 74 1.05 -18.14 10.73
N THR A 75 1.27 -17.14 9.87
CA THR A 75 0.56 -15.86 9.92
C THR A 75 -0.59 -15.90 8.92
N ILE A 76 -1.82 -15.73 9.42
CA ILE A 76 -3.01 -15.62 8.58
C ILE A 76 -3.29 -14.14 8.33
N VAL A 77 -3.24 -13.75 7.06
CA VAL A 77 -3.65 -12.43 6.61
C VAL A 77 -5.08 -12.54 6.09
N ASN A 78 -6.06 -12.15 6.91
CA ASN A 78 -7.47 -12.26 6.57
C ASN A 78 -7.99 -11.08 5.74
N GLY A 79 -8.95 -11.36 4.86
CA GLY A 79 -9.72 -10.34 4.13
C GLY A 79 -8.96 -9.70 2.98
N THR A 80 -9.39 -8.50 2.61
CA THR A 80 -8.83 -7.71 1.48
C THR A 80 -7.51 -7.02 1.86
N SER A 81 -6.66 -7.69 2.64
CA SER A 81 -5.27 -7.26 2.84
C SER A 81 -4.45 -7.85 1.70
N ILE A 82 -4.08 -6.98 0.76
CA ILE A 82 -3.37 -7.38 -0.46
C ILE A 82 -1.90 -7.10 -0.29
N SER A 83 -1.08 -8.15 -0.43
CA SER A 83 0.36 -7.98 -0.65
C SER A 83 0.59 -8.02 -2.15
N VAL A 84 0.80 -6.84 -2.75
CA VAL A 84 1.23 -6.77 -4.15
C VAL A 84 2.74 -7.05 -4.18
N GLY A 85 3.14 -8.14 -4.82
CA GLY A 85 4.54 -8.54 -4.93
C GLY A 85 5.09 -9.37 -3.77
N SER A 86 4.25 -10.13 -3.05
CA SER A 86 4.72 -11.24 -2.21
C SER A 86 5.22 -12.41 -3.07
N ASN A 87 6.13 -13.23 -2.52
CA ASN A 87 6.48 -14.55 -3.09
C ASN A 87 5.30 -15.55 -3.07
N VAL A 88 4.14 -15.12 -2.57
CA VAL A 88 2.90 -15.87 -2.51
C VAL A 88 1.92 -15.18 -3.44
N GLU A 89 1.22 -15.95 -4.28
CA GLU A 89 0.17 -15.46 -5.15
C GLU A 89 -1.12 -16.24 -4.92
N THR A 90 -2.26 -15.57 -5.02
CA THR A 90 -3.58 -16.20 -4.99
C THR A 90 -4.25 -16.04 -6.34
N ARG A 91 -4.41 -17.14 -7.07
CA ARG A 91 -5.04 -17.14 -8.41
C ARG A 91 -6.50 -17.59 -8.41
N ASN A 92 -6.91 -18.33 -7.38
CA ASN A 92 -8.28 -18.81 -7.25
C ASN A 92 -9.06 -17.86 -6.34
N LEU A 93 -9.54 -16.74 -6.88
CA LEU A 93 -10.32 -15.74 -6.14
C LEU A 93 -11.77 -15.71 -6.59
N GLY A 94 -12.63 -15.33 -5.66
CA GLY A 94 -14.03 -15.02 -5.94
C GLY A 94 -14.41 -13.65 -5.42
N VAL A 95 -15.26 -12.95 -6.18
CA VAL A 95 -15.98 -11.77 -5.72
C VAL A 95 -17.22 -12.24 -4.99
N PHE A 96 -17.48 -11.68 -3.81
CA PHE A 96 -18.63 -11.97 -2.96
C PHE A 96 -19.37 -10.68 -2.66
N ALA A 97 -20.65 -10.61 -3.03
CA ALA A 97 -21.53 -9.49 -2.71
C ALA A 97 -22.61 -9.93 -1.72
N LEU A 98 -22.70 -9.24 -0.58
CA LEU A 98 -23.74 -9.48 0.43
C LEU A 98 -24.93 -8.58 0.14
N HIS A 99 -26.09 -9.20 0.01
CA HIS A 99 -27.34 -8.52 -0.31
C HIS A 99 -28.27 -8.43 0.90
N GLU A 100 -28.96 -7.29 1.05
CA GLU A 100 -30.11 -7.17 1.92
C GLU A 100 -31.33 -7.87 1.30
N PRO A 101 -32.10 -8.68 2.06
CA PRO A 101 -33.28 -9.34 1.51
C PRO A 101 -34.42 -8.37 1.15
N ALA A 102 -34.51 -7.22 1.82
CA ALA A 102 -35.60 -6.28 1.64
C ALA A 102 -35.67 -5.77 0.18
N ASP A 103 -34.56 -5.28 -0.35
CA ASP A 103 -34.47 -4.63 -1.66
C ASP A 103 -33.43 -5.26 -2.60
N GLY A 104 -32.58 -6.18 -2.10
CA GLY A 104 -31.48 -6.76 -2.86
C GLY A 104 -30.24 -5.85 -2.93
N SER A 105 -30.23 -4.73 -2.21
CA SER A 105 -29.10 -3.79 -2.20
C SER A 105 -27.84 -4.45 -1.66
N ILE A 106 -26.70 -4.04 -2.20
CA ILE A 106 -25.40 -4.59 -1.82
C ILE A 106 -24.87 -3.79 -0.65
N VAL A 107 -24.73 -4.45 0.50
CA VAL A 107 -24.20 -3.81 1.72
C VAL A 107 -22.70 -4.02 1.88
N ARG A 108 -22.15 -5.04 1.22
CA ARG A 108 -20.72 -5.40 1.33
C ARG A 108 -20.26 -6.14 0.08
N VAL A 109 -19.05 -5.81 -0.37
CA VAL A 109 -18.33 -6.53 -1.42
C VAL A 109 -16.99 -6.99 -0.84
N GLU A 110 -16.59 -8.22 -1.13
CA GLU A 110 -15.33 -8.81 -0.66
C GLU A 110 -14.71 -9.67 -1.74
N VAL A 111 -13.39 -9.82 -1.68
CA VAL A 111 -12.65 -10.79 -2.50
C VAL A 111 -12.07 -11.86 -1.57
N TYR A 112 -12.40 -13.11 -1.82
CA TYR A 112 -11.92 -14.23 -0.99
C TYR A 112 -11.13 -15.25 -1.80
N ASN A 113 -10.16 -15.87 -1.11
CA ASN A 113 -9.42 -17.02 -1.59
C ASN A 113 -10.30 -18.28 -1.60
N LEU A 114 -10.62 -18.76 -2.79
CA LEU A 114 -11.44 -19.96 -3.03
C LEU A 114 -10.66 -21.27 -2.83
N ASP A 115 -9.43 -21.23 -2.34
CA ASP A 115 -8.70 -22.40 -1.82
C ASP A 115 -8.83 -22.53 -0.29
N ARG A 116 -9.29 -21.50 0.41
CA ARG A 116 -9.40 -21.52 1.89
C ARG A 116 -10.82 -21.75 2.38
N ARG A 117 -10.97 -22.53 3.46
CA ARG A 117 -12.25 -22.67 4.16
C ARG A 117 -12.59 -21.37 4.86
N ARG A 118 -13.83 -20.91 4.70
CA ARG A 118 -14.33 -19.67 5.29
C ARG A 118 -15.79 -19.84 5.68
N GLU A 119 -16.17 -19.22 6.79
CA GLU A 119 -17.57 -19.09 7.18
C GLU A 119 -18.15 -17.80 6.59
N TYR A 120 -19.31 -17.90 5.95
CA TYR A 120 -20.01 -16.78 5.30
C TYR A 120 -21.08 -16.17 6.21
N SER A 121 -20.77 -16.10 7.51
CA SER A 121 -21.69 -15.66 8.58
C SER A 121 -22.98 -16.49 8.67
N GLY A 122 -22.95 -17.74 8.19
CA GLY A 122 -24.12 -18.62 8.12
C GLY A 122 -25.12 -18.27 7.01
N TYR A 123 -24.85 -17.25 6.19
CA TYR A 123 -25.73 -16.87 5.09
C TYR A 123 -25.52 -17.78 3.86
N PRO A 124 -26.58 -18.10 3.11
CA PRO A 124 -26.46 -18.88 1.89
C PRO A 124 -25.60 -18.15 0.85
N VAL A 125 -24.82 -18.91 0.10
CA VAL A 125 -23.98 -18.40 -0.99
C VAL A 125 -24.51 -18.93 -2.32
N TYR A 126 -25.05 -18.04 -3.13
CA TYR A 126 -25.48 -18.31 -4.50
C TYR A 126 -24.29 -18.15 -5.45
N TRP A 127 -23.90 -19.26 -6.09
CA TRP A 127 -22.71 -19.35 -6.92
C TRP A 127 -23.06 -19.19 -8.40
N LEU A 128 -22.56 -18.12 -9.01
CA LEU A 128 -22.82 -17.74 -10.39
C LEU A 128 -21.83 -18.38 -11.38
N GLY A 129 -20.82 -19.10 -10.86
CA GLY A 129 -19.79 -19.75 -11.67
C GLY A 129 -18.59 -18.85 -11.95
N ARG A 130 -17.89 -19.12 -13.07
CA ARG A 130 -16.79 -18.29 -13.57
C ARG A 130 -17.34 -17.22 -14.51
N ALA A 131 -17.00 -15.97 -14.25
CA ALA A 131 -17.35 -14.81 -15.07
C ALA A 131 -16.23 -14.51 -16.07
N ALA A 132 -16.61 -14.03 -17.26
CA ALA A 132 -15.66 -13.36 -18.14
C ALA A 132 -15.32 -11.96 -17.62
N ASN A 133 -14.14 -11.43 -17.96
CA ASN A 133 -13.68 -10.14 -17.44
C ASN A 133 -14.58 -8.98 -17.85
N ASP A 134 -15.11 -8.97 -19.08
CA ASP A 134 -16.05 -7.94 -19.54
C ASP A 134 -17.35 -7.92 -18.73
N GLU A 135 -17.92 -9.10 -18.43
CA GLU A 135 -19.12 -9.22 -17.60
C GLU A 135 -18.86 -8.76 -16.17
N SER A 136 -17.77 -9.24 -15.57
CA SER A 136 -17.40 -8.94 -14.18
C SER A 136 -17.08 -7.46 -13.98
N LEU A 137 -16.25 -6.87 -14.86
CA LEU A 137 -15.89 -5.46 -14.80
C LEU A 137 -17.11 -4.55 -15.00
N SER A 138 -18.01 -4.90 -15.93
CA SER A 138 -19.26 -4.17 -16.14
C SER A 138 -20.15 -4.21 -14.91
N LEU A 139 -20.26 -5.39 -14.28
CA LEU A 139 -21.05 -5.57 -13.06
C LEU A 139 -20.48 -4.78 -11.88
N LEU A 140 -19.18 -4.89 -11.63
CA LEU A 140 -18.48 -4.19 -10.55
C LEU A 140 -18.53 -2.67 -10.73
N LYS A 141 -18.45 -2.18 -11.98
CA LYS A 141 -18.69 -0.77 -12.28
C LYS A 141 -20.09 -0.34 -11.84
N GLY A 142 -21.11 -1.12 -12.17
CA GLY A 142 -22.48 -0.90 -11.69
C GLY A 142 -22.59 -0.90 -10.17
N PHE A 143 -21.80 -1.72 -9.45
CA PHE A 143 -21.76 -1.69 -7.98
C PHE A 143 -21.14 -0.41 -7.43
N VAL A 144 -20.08 0.11 -8.05
CA VAL A 144 -19.49 1.39 -7.66
C VAL A 144 -20.48 2.54 -7.90
N GLU A 145 -21.18 2.55 -9.05
CA GLU A 145 -22.08 3.65 -9.44
C GLU A 145 -23.40 3.64 -8.66
N SER A 146 -23.90 2.47 -8.27
CA SER A 146 -25.16 2.33 -7.54
C SER A 146 -25.03 2.51 -6.01
N ASN A 147 -23.81 2.49 -5.48
CA ASN A 147 -23.56 2.60 -4.04
C ASN A 147 -22.78 3.89 -3.73
N GLN A 148 -23.34 4.75 -2.88
CA GLN A 148 -22.71 6.02 -2.47
C GLN A 148 -22.23 6.01 -1.03
N ILE A 149 -22.59 5.00 -0.24
CA ILE A 149 -22.34 4.93 1.20
C ILE A 149 -21.70 3.58 1.55
N GLY A 150 -20.84 3.59 2.55
CA GLY A 150 -20.19 2.39 3.07
C GLY A 150 -18.99 1.94 2.23
N ASP A 151 -18.54 0.72 2.49
CA ASP A 151 -17.29 0.19 1.95
C ASP A 151 -17.48 -0.63 0.66
N ALA A 152 -18.72 -0.94 0.26
CA ALA A 152 -19.01 -1.71 -0.94
C ALA A 152 -18.43 -1.08 -2.24
N PRO A 153 -18.52 0.24 -2.48
CA PRO A 153 -17.89 0.85 -3.65
C PRO A 153 -16.37 0.68 -3.65
N LYS A 154 -15.73 0.93 -2.50
CA LYS A 154 -14.29 0.79 -2.34
C LYS A 154 -13.82 -0.64 -2.60
N HIS A 155 -14.49 -1.64 -2.03
CA HIS A 155 -14.13 -3.04 -2.26
C HIS A 155 -14.45 -3.51 -3.68
N SER A 156 -15.43 -2.89 -4.36
CA SER A 156 -15.66 -3.12 -5.79
C SER A 156 -14.50 -2.58 -6.63
N ILE A 157 -13.93 -1.41 -6.29
CA ILE A 157 -12.69 -0.90 -6.91
C ILE A 157 -11.54 -1.88 -6.69
N VAL A 158 -11.41 -2.46 -5.50
CA VAL A 158 -10.40 -3.49 -5.25
C VAL A 158 -10.62 -4.69 -6.18
N ALA A 159 -11.83 -5.24 -6.23
CA ALA A 159 -12.14 -6.35 -7.12
C ALA A 159 -11.80 -6.04 -8.58
N ILE A 160 -12.13 -4.84 -9.09
CA ILE A 160 -11.76 -4.36 -10.43
C ILE A 160 -10.24 -4.39 -10.61
N ALA A 161 -9.48 -3.84 -9.65
CA ALA A 161 -8.03 -3.75 -9.73
C ALA A 161 -7.30 -5.11 -9.75
N LEU A 162 -7.96 -6.18 -9.29
CA LEU A 162 -7.43 -7.54 -9.29
C LEU A 162 -7.66 -8.31 -10.60
N HIS A 163 -8.42 -7.76 -11.55
CA HIS A 163 -8.68 -8.44 -12.83
C HIS A 163 -7.45 -8.47 -13.72
N ASP A 164 -7.22 -9.60 -14.38
CA ASP A 164 -6.24 -9.75 -15.46
C ASP A 164 -6.79 -9.19 -16.78
N ASP A 165 -6.99 -7.87 -16.85
CA ASP A 165 -7.56 -7.21 -18.03
C ASP A 165 -6.90 -5.84 -18.27
N PRO A 166 -6.47 -5.54 -19.51
CA PRO A 166 -5.79 -4.27 -19.82
C PRO A 166 -6.69 -3.04 -19.66
N ARG A 167 -8.03 -3.19 -19.61
CA ARG A 167 -8.96 -2.07 -19.42
C ARG A 167 -9.00 -1.55 -17.98
N VAL A 168 -8.50 -2.34 -17.00
CA VAL A 168 -8.55 -2.00 -15.57
C VAL A 168 -7.98 -0.61 -15.31
N GLY A 169 -6.81 -0.32 -15.87
CA GLY A 169 -6.15 0.98 -15.71
C GLY A 169 -7.03 2.16 -16.13
N GLY A 170 -7.57 2.11 -17.36
CA GLY A 170 -8.49 3.14 -17.86
C GLY A 170 -9.76 3.28 -17.03
N MET A 171 -10.31 2.17 -16.54
CA MET A 171 -11.48 2.20 -15.64
C MET A 171 -11.15 2.89 -14.30
N LEU A 172 -9.98 2.63 -13.72
CA LEU A 172 -9.56 3.29 -12.49
C LEU A 172 -9.36 4.80 -12.71
N GLU A 173 -8.78 5.22 -13.84
CA GLU A 173 -8.69 6.64 -14.21
C GLU A 173 -10.09 7.29 -14.32
N ASP A 174 -11.05 6.61 -14.96
CA ASP A 174 -12.42 7.09 -15.09
C ASP A 174 -13.08 7.31 -13.72
N PHE A 175 -12.87 6.42 -12.75
CA PHE A 175 -13.37 6.60 -11.39
C PHE A 175 -12.73 7.80 -10.68
N VAL A 176 -11.43 8.04 -10.88
CA VAL A 176 -10.74 9.20 -10.29
C VAL A 176 -11.30 10.52 -10.86
N ARG A 177 -11.60 10.55 -12.16
CA ARG A 177 -12.10 11.74 -12.87
C ARG A 177 -13.55 12.07 -12.57
N HIS A 178 -14.41 11.06 -12.47
CA HIS A 178 -15.87 11.27 -12.50
C HIS A 178 -16.60 10.92 -11.20
N SER A 179 -16.00 10.16 -10.30
CA SER A 179 -16.66 9.84 -9.03
C SER A 179 -16.69 11.05 -8.10
N ASN A 180 -17.83 11.26 -7.46
CA ASN A 180 -17.98 12.25 -6.37
C ASN A 180 -17.73 11.62 -4.98
N VAL A 181 -17.38 10.33 -4.92
CA VAL A 181 -17.18 9.61 -3.67
C VAL A 181 -15.69 9.52 -3.36
N ASP A 182 -15.26 10.23 -2.31
CA ASP A 182 -13.86 10.33 -1.89
C ASP A 182 -13.14 8.98 -1.75
N ASN A 183 -13.81 7.97 -1.17
CA ASN A 183 -13.21 6.65 -0.95
C ASN A 183 -13.00 5.87 -2.26
N VAL A 184 -13.88 6.04 -3.25
CA VAL A 184 -13.75 5.47 -4.59
C VAL A 184 -12.55 6.09 -5.29
N ARG A 185 -12.45 7.43 -5.30
CA ARG A 185 -11.32 8.15 -5.91
C ARG A 185 -10.00 7.75 -5.27
N SER A 186 -9.93 7.77 -3.93
CA SER A 186 -8.72 7.42 -3.19
C SER A 186 -8.29 5.97 -3.44
N SER A 187 -9.24 5.03 -3.43
CA SER A 187 -8.97 3.62 -3.73
C SER A 187 -8.49 3.43 -5.16
N ALA A 188 -9.08 4.13 -6.13
CA ALA A 188 -8.66 4.04 -7.53
C ALA A 188 -7.25 4.60 -7.74
N VAL A 189 -6.91 5.74 -7.11
CA VAL A 189 -5.55 6.31 -7.12
C VAL A 189 -4.52 5.33 -6.57
N PHE A 190 -4.81 4.69 -5.42
CA PHE A 190 -3.92 3.67 -4.85
C PHE A 190 -3.66 2.53 -5.85
N TRP A 191 -4.72 1.99 -6.47
CA TRP A 191 -4.60 0.87 -7.41
C TRP A 191 -3.96 1.24 -8.74
N LEU A 192 -4.07 2.50 -9.18
CA LEU A 192 -3.30 3.00 -10.32
C LEU A 192 -1.80 2.94 -10.04
N GLY A 193 -1.34 3.28 -8.83
CA GLY A 193 0.08 3.14 -8.45
C GLY A 193 0.57 1.69 -8.43
N GLN A 194 -0.35 0.72 -8.30
CA GLN A 194 -0.05 -0.71 -8.35
C GLN A 194 -0.27 -1.31 -9.76
N THR A 195 -0.69 -0.50 -10.73
CA THR A 195 -0.99 -0.93 -12.10
C THR A 195 0.02 -0.29 -13.07
N PRO A 196 0.84 -1.10 -13.78
CA PRO A 196 1.87 -0.56 -14.65
C PRO A 196 1.33 0.35 -15.75
N GLY A 197 2.07 1.42 -16.05
CA GLY A 197 1.79 2.37 -17.13
C GLY A 197 1.00 3.62 -16.70
N HIS A 198 0.64 3.75 -15.43
CA HIS A 198 -0.27 4.81 -14.96
C HIS A 198 0.41 5.89 -14.10
N ASN A 199 1.72 5.83 -13.86
CA ASN A 199 2.45 6.92 -13.23
C ASN A 199 2.26 8.30 -13.91
N PRO A 200 2.20 8.43 -15.26
CA PRO A 200 1.93 9.72 -15.90
C PRO A 200 0.61 10.35 -15.44
N PHE A 201 -0.46 9.57 -15.32
CA PHE A 201 -1.74 10.04 -14.81
C PHE A 201 -1.62 10.51 -13.35
N LEU A 202 -0.92 9.75 -12.51
CA LEU A 202 -0.71 10.12 -11.10
C LEU A 202 0.11 11.42 -10.98
N VAL A 203 1.13 11.61 -11.82
CA VAL A 203 1.93 12.84 -11.88
C VAL A 203 1.06 14.04 -12.23
N ASP A 204 0.18 13.91 -13.23
CA ASP A 204 -0.75 14.97 -13.61
C ASP A 204 -1.72 15.29 -12.46
N LEU A 205 -2.19 14.27 -11.74
CA LEU A 205 -3.07 14.46 -10.59
C LEU A 205 -2.37 15.22 -9.46
N VAL A 206 -1.11 14.91 -9.15
CA VAL A 206 -0.32 15.65 -8.14
C VAL A 206 -0.12 17.13 -8.53
N ARG A 207 0.11 17.40 -9.82
CA ARG A 207 0.32 18.77 -10.35
C ARG A 207 -0.95 19.60 -10.43
N ASN A 208 -2.11 18.96 -10.53
CA ASN A 208 -3.37 19.66 -10.70
C ASN A 208 -3.74 20.47 -9.44
N GLU A 209 -3.53 21.78 -9.47
CA GLU A 209 -3.87 22.69 -8.37
C GLU A 209 -5.39 22.85 -8.14
N GLN A 210 -6.23 22.43 -9.09
CA GLN A 210 -7.69 22.36 -8.91
C GLN A 210 -8.13 21.08 -8.20
N GLU A 211 -7.26 20.08 -8.08
CA GLU A 211 -7.55 18.86 -7.35
C GLU A 211 -7.42 19.07 -5.83
N SER A 212 -8.25 18.34 -5.08
CA SER A 212 -8.17 18.31 -3.63
C SER A 212 -6.79 17.87 -3.13
N VAL A 213 -6.29 18.54 -2.08
CA VAL A 213 -5.01 18.21 -1.44
C VAL A 213 -4.95 16.74 -1.03
N LYS A 214 -6.08 16.16 -0.59
CA LYS A 214 -6.19 14.75 -0.20
C LYS A 214 -5.86 13.80 -1.36
N VAL A 215 -6.50 13.98 -2.51
CA VAL A 215 -6.28 13.14 -3.70
C VAL A 215 -4.87 13.32 -4.26
N ARG A 216 -4.36 14.56 -4.27
CA ARG A 216 -2.97 14.85 -4.68
C ARG A 216 -1.96 14.12 -3.80
N LYS A 217 -2.19 14.10 -2.47
CA LYS A 217 -1.34 13.35 -1.54
C LYS A 217 -1.41 11.84 -1.79
N GLU A 218 -2.61 11.31 -2.01
CA GLU A 218 -2.79 9.89 -2.33
C GLU A 218 -2.05 9.51 -3.62
N ALA A 219 -2.05 10.38 -4.64
CA ALA A 219 -1.31 10.14 -5.88
C ALA A 219 0.20 10.15 -5.68
N ALA A 220 0.73 11.12 -4.91
CA ALA A 220 2.14 11.14 -4.56
C ALA A 220 2.56 9.88 -3.77
N PHE A 221 1.72 9.43 -2.84
CA PHE A 221 1.92 8.16 -2.13
C PHE A 221 1.94 6.97 -3.09
N ALA A 222 0.94 6.87 -3.97
CA ALA A 222 0.80 5.81 -4.95
C ALA A 222 2.01 5.70 -5.88
N ILE A 223 2.60 6.83 -6.30
CA ILE A 223 3.87 6.85 -7.04
C ILE A 223 5.02 6.29 -6.19
N GLY A 224 5.14 6.69 -4.92
CA GLY A 224 6.24 6.24 -4.04
C GLY A 224 6.23 4.74 -3.71
N ILE A 225 5.06 4.11 -3.73
CA ILE A 225 4.91 2.65 -3.56
C ILE A 225 4.76 1.90 -4.90
N SER A 226 4.85 2.62 -6.03
CA SER A 226 4.83 2.02 -7.35
C SER A 226 6.13 1.26 -7.61
N LYS A 227 6.02 0.12 -8.29
CA LYS A 227 7.17 -0.67 -8.76
C LYS A 227 7.64 -0.26 -10.16
N GLU A 228 7.04 0.76 -10.75
CA GLU A 228 7.43 1.24 -12.06
C GLU A 228 8.81 1.89 -12.03
N GLN A 229 9.59 1.61 -13.07
CA GLN A 229 10.86 2.29 -13.30
C GLN A 229 10.61 3.80 -13.46
N GLY A 230 11.43 4.62 -12.79
CA GLY A 230 11.31 6.07 -12.85
C GLY A 230 10.29 6.68 -11.88
N ALA A 231 9.65 5.90 -11.00
CA ALA A 231 8.80 6.43 -9.95
C ALA A 231 9.51 7.48 -9.08
N MET A 232 10.79 7.24 -8.73
CA MET A 232 11.60 8.21 -7.99
C MET A 232 11.94 9.46 -8.79
N ALA A 233 12.30 9.32 -10.06
CA ALA A 233 12.52 10.46 -10.95
C ALA A 233 11.24 11.31 -11.09
N ALA A 234 10.06 10.68 -11.11
CA ALA A 234 8.78 11.36 -11.11
C ALA A 234 8.55 12.15 -9.81
N LEU A 235 8.82 11.57 -8.64
CA LEU A 235 8.71 12.27 -7.34
C LEU A 235 9.68 13.45 -7.25
N GLU A 236 10.94 13.28 -7.67
CA GLU A 236 11.91 14.37 -7.69
C GLU A 236 11.48 15.50 -8.63
N GLY A 237 10.99 15.17 -9.82
CA GLY A 237 10.47 16.14 -10.78
C GLY A 237 9.17 16.82 -10.35
N LEU A 238 8.37 16.18 -9.51
CA LEU A 238 7.14 16.74 -8.94
C LEU A 238 7.42 17.75 -7.83
N TYR A 239 8.46 17.53 -7.03
CA TYR A 239 8.75 18.35 -5.85
C TYR A 239 8.84 19.87 -6.13
N PRO A 240 9.60 20.36 -7.14
CA PRO A 240 9.64 21.78 -7.46
C PRO A 240 8.37 22.27 -8.19
N ALA A 241 7.58 21.37 -8.77
CA ALA A 241 6.38 21.73 -9.54
C ALA A 241 5.12 21.92 -8.68
N VAL A 242 5.19 21.61 -7.38
CA VAL A 242 4.06 21.69 -6.45
C VAL A 242 4.27 22.85 -5.48
N ASN A 243 3.24 23.68 -5.29
CA ASN A 243 3.29 24.79 -4.33
C ASN A 243 2.78 24.41 -2.94
N ASN A 244 1.84 23.48 -2.86
CA ASN A 244 1.22 23.10 -1.60
C ASN A 244 2.19 22.34 -0.67
N ARG A 245 2.50 22.91 0.50
CA ARG A 245 3.43 22.33 1.48
C ARG A 245 3.04 20.92 1.94
N GLU A 246 1.76 20.64 2.11
CA GLU A 246 1.30 19.31 2.56
C GLU A 246 1.45 18.25 1.47
N VAL A 247 1.32 18.64 0.19
CA VAL A 247 1.65 17.76 -0.94
C VAL A 247 3.18 17.57 -1.04
N LYS A 248 3.99 18.62 -0.84
CA LYS A 248 5.46 18.48 -0.78
C LYS A 248 5.91 17.54 0.34
N LYS A 249 5.35 17.65 1.55
CA LYS A 249 5.61 16.70 2.65
C LYS A 249 5.28 15.27 2.26
N GLN A 250 4.19 15.07 1.52
CA GLN A 250 3.81 13.75 1.04
C GLN A 250 4.79 13.22 -0.01
N ILE A 251 5.32 14.06 -0.91
CA ILE A 251 6.38 13.67 -1.86
C ILE A 251 7.65 13.25 -1.10
N ILE A 252 8.04 14.00 -0.05
CA ILE A 252 9.19 13.64 0.81
C ILE A 252 8.96 12.27 1.47
N PHE A 253 7.75 12.02 1.99
CA PHE A 253 7.41 10.72 2.56
C PHE A 253 7.41 9.61 1.49
N ALA A 254 6.80 9.84 0.34
CA ALA A 254 6.77 8.87 -0.77
C ALA A 254 8.19 8.49 -1.21
N ALA A 255 9.10 9.47 -1.31
CA ALA A 255 10.50 9.25 -1.63
C ALA A 255 11.25 8.42 -0.57
N SER A 256 10.84 8.49 0.71
CA SER A 256 11.44 7.68 1.77
C SER A 256 11.02 6.21 1.74
N LEU A 257 9.89 5.91 1.09
CA LEU A 257 9.38 4.55 0.91
C LEU A 257 10.01 3.84 -0.28
N SER A 258 10.49 4.59 -1.27
CA SER A 258 11.11 4.02 -2.45
C SER A 258 12.36 3.25 -2.07
N LYS A 259 12.29 1.93 -2.21
CA LYS A 259 13.44 1.05 -2.11
C LYS A 259 13.98 0.81 -3.50
N ASN A 260 15.29 0.88 -3.66
CA ASN A 260 15.94 0.41 -4.86
C ASN A 260 15.80 -1.14 -4.94
N GLU A 261 14.84 -1.66 -5.72
CA GLU A 261 14.72 -3.09 -6.07
C GLU A 261 15.86 -3.51 -7.04
N GLY A 262 17.12 -3.33 -6.61
CA GLY A 262 18.34 -3.70 -7.34
C GLY A 262 19.52 -4.05 -6.43
N ALA A 263 19.29 -4.19 -5.12
CA ALA A 263 20.31 -4.31 -4.09
C ALA A 263 20.94 -5.71 -3.97
N GLY A 264 21.49 -6.23 -5.06
CA GLY A 264 22.31 -7.45 -5.08
C GLY A 264 23.80 -7.21 -4.89
N THR A 265 24.29 -5.96 -4.82
CA THR A 265 25.74 -5.68 -4.73
C THR A 265 26.07 -4.53 -3.76
N SER A 266 27.21 -4.64 -3.05
CA SER A 266 27.67 -3.61 -2.09
C SER A 266 27.83 -2.20 -2.65
N ARG A 267 27.93 -2.02 -3.98
CA ARG A 267 28.00 -0.70 -4.64
C ARG A 267 26.65 0.03 -4.69
N SER A 268 25.52 -0.64 -4.46
CA SER A 268 24.18 -0.05 -4.60
C SER A 268 23.64 0.64 -3.35
N LYS A 269 24.27 0.44 -2.17
CA LYS A 269 23.83 1.10 -0.92
C LYS A 269 24.07 2.60 -0.91
N ASP A 270 25.01 3.09 -1.72
CA ASP A 270 25.35 4.52 -1.82
C ASP A 270 24.55 5.27 -2.89
N ASN A 271 23.77 4.56 -3.73
CA ASN A 271 22.97 5.16 -4.80
C ASN A 271 21.46 4.97 -4.56
N ASP A 272 21.02 5.14 -3.32
CA ASP A 272 19.60 5.21 -3.00
C ASP A 272 19.07 6.60 -3.42
N GLU A 273 18.38 6.65 -4.55
CA GLU A 273 17.80 7.87 -5.12
C GLU A 273 16.86 8.58 -4.13
N GLY A 274 16.11 7.81 -3.32
CA GLY A 274 15.25 8.33 -2.27
C GLY A 274 16.05 9.05 -1.21
N ILE A 275 17.09 8.42 -0.67
CA ILE A 275 17.97 9.05 0.32
C ILE A 275 18.66 10.29 -0.25
N ASN A 276 19.16 10.22 -1.50
CA ASN A 276 19.80 11.37 -2.17
C ASN A 276 18.84 12.56 -2.27
N PHE A 277 17.59 12.31 -2.67
CA PHE A 277 16.54 13.34 -2.71
C PHE A 277 16.27 13.92 -1.31
N LEU A 278 16.14 13.10 -0.28
CA LEU A 278 15.94 13.57 1.09
C LEU A 278 17.10 14.45 1.58
N ILE A 279 18.35 14.08 1.29
CA ILE A 279 19.53 14.88 1.63
C ILE A 279 19.45 16.25 0.96
N LYS A 280 19.17 16.30 -0.35
CA LYS A 280 19.03 17.54 -1.11
C LYS A 280 17.96 18.45 -0.50
N VAL A 281 16.80 17.90 -0.12
CA VAL A 281 15.73 18.65 0.54
C VAL A 281 16.19 19.17 1.92
N ALA A 282 16.82 18.34 2.73
CA ALA A 282 17.31 18.71 4.06
C ALA A 282 18.38 19.81 4.03
N GLU A 283 19.23 19.84 3.00
CA GLU A 283 20.32 20.79 2.87
C GLU A 283 19.92 22.13 2.25
N SER A 284 18.95 22.13 1.33
CA SER A 284 18.73 23.28 0.42
C SER A 284 17.30 23.81 0.32
N ASP A 285 16.27 23.11 0.83
CA ASP A 285 14.91 23.61 0.70
C ASP A 285 14.69 24.88 1.53
N PRO A 286 14.06 25.95 0.99
CA PRO A 286 13.87 27.20 1.74
C PRO A 286 12.85 27.08 2.87
N ASP A 287 11.95 26.10 2.85
CA ASP A 287 10.97 25.88 3.92
C ASP A 287 11.58 24.98 5.02
N ARG A 288 11.84 25.58 6.18
CA ARG A 288 12.37 24.87 7.34
C ARG A 288 11.55 23.63 7.74
N GLU A 289 10.23 23.64 7.54
CA GLU A 289 9.38 22.50 7.88
C GLU A 289 9.57 21.33 6.89
N LEU A 290 9.88 21.62 5.63
CA LEU A 290 10.22 20.60 4.64
C LEU A 290 11.60 20.02 4.90
N ARG A 291 12.58 20.86 5.27
CA ARG A 291 13.89 20.39 5.74
C ARG A 291 13.76 19.45 6.94
N LYS A 292 12.96 19.85 7.95
CA LYS A 292 12.68 19.03 9.13
C LYS A 292 12.03 17.69 8.77
N GLN A 293 11.07 17.70 7.83
CA GLN A 293 10.42 16.48 7.35
C GLN A 293 11.42 15.52 6.67
N ALA A 294 12.35 16.05 5.88
CA ALA A 294 13.38 15.24 5.24
C ALA A 294 14.35 14.63 6.28
N LEU A 295 14.81 15.41 7.26
CA LEU A 295 15.68 14.93 8.35
C LEU A 295 15.01 13.82 9.17
N PHE A 296 13.71 13.95 9.44
CA PHE A 296 12.93 12.89 10.10
C PHE A 296 13.04 11.58 9.33
N TRP A 297 12.76 11.59 8.02
CA TRP A 297 12.81 10.37 7.21
C TRP A 297 14.23 9.84 7.01
N ILE A 298 15.25 10.70 6.89
CA ILE A 298 16.67 10.29 6.86
C ILE A 298 17.03 9.46 8.10
N GLY A 299 16.59 9.90 9.30
CA GLY A 299 16.83 9.16 10.54
C GLY A 299 16.21 7.76 10.55
N GLN A 300 15.04 7.61 9.90
CA GLN A 300 14.31 6.34 9.81
C GLN A 300 14.87 5.39 8.75
N THR A 301 15.32 5.90 7.60
CA THR A 301 15.58 5.06 6.41
C THR A 301 17.04 4.93 6.03
N ALA A 302 17.91 5.89 6.36
CA ALA A 302 19.24 6.00 5.75
C ALA A 302 20.39 5.30 6.50
N GLY A 303 20.09 4.50 7.53
CA GLY A 303 21.10 3.71 8.25
C GLY A 303 22.29 4.56 8.75
N ARG A 304 23.51 4.03 8.60
CA ARG A 304 24.77 4.72 9.00
C ARG A 304 25.00 6.01 8.21
N ARG A 305 24.69 6.03 6.91
CA ARG A 305 24.82 7.23 6.05
C ARG A 305 23.90 8.35 6.52
N GLY A 306 22.69 7.99 6.98
CA GLY A 306 21.77 8.93 7.59
C GLY A 306 22.38 9.64 8.80
N LEU A 307 23.07 8.89 9.67
CA LEU A 307 23.74 9.47 10.84
C LEU A 307 24.83 10.49 10.46
N GLU A 308 25.62 10.20 9.43
CA GLU A 308 26.64 11.12 8.91
C GLU A 308 26.02 12.43 8.41
N VAL A 309 24.94 12.35 7.62
CA VAL A 309 24.20 13.52 7.13
C VAL A 309 23.62 14.33 8.30
N LEU A 310 22.98 13.66 9.27
CA LEU A 310 22.41 14.32 10.43
C LEU A 310 23.49 15.03 11.26
N GLY A 311 24.66 14.41 11.43
CA GLY A 311 25.82 15.02 12.08
C GLY A 311 26.27 16.29 11.37
N ASN A 312 26.41 16.25 10.04
CA ASN A 312 26.81 17.42 9.24
C ASN A 312 25.83 18.60 9.38
N VAL A 313 24.52 18.32 9.40
CA VAL A 313 23.50 19.35 9.61
C VAL A 313 23.61 19.97 11.02
N VAL A 314 23.87 19.16 12.04
CA VAL A 314 24.10 19.67 13.39
C VAL A 314 25.39 20.50 13.45
N GLU A 315 26.48 20.09 12.80
CA GLU A 315 27.78 20.78 12.89
C GLU A 315 27.83 22.12 12.13
N LYS A 316 26.92 22.35 11.18
CA LYS A 316 26.83 23.58 10.39
C LYS A 316 26.40 24.78 11.24
N SER A 317 27.36 25.52 11.78
CA SER A 317 27.13 26.55 12.81
C SER A 317 26.15 27.67 12.42
N ASP A 318 26.06 28.02 11.15
CA ASP A 318 25.24 29.10 10.60
C ASP A 318 23.83 28.66 10.16
N ASP A 319 23.46 27.38 10.35
CA ASP A 319 22.17 26.85 9.94
C ASP A 319 21.01 27.28 10.87
N ASP A 320 19.76 26.98 10.51
CA ASP A 320 18.57 27.21 11.34
C ASP A 320 18.57 26.31 12.60
N THR A 321 18.39 26.93 13.77
CA THR A 321 18.46 26.23 15.06
C THR A 321 17.36 25.17 15.24
N GLU A 322 16.15 25.39 14.70
CA GLU A 322 15.07 24.39 14.78
C GLU A 322 15.33 23.21 13.84
N VAL A 323 15.97 23.44 12.69
CA VAL A 323 16.43 22.36 11.81
C VAL A 323 17.53 21.53 12.48
N GLN A 324 18.50 22.18 13.14
CA GLN A 324 19.53 21.48 13.91
C GLN A 324 18.94 20.66 15.06
N LYS A 325 17.98 21.22 15.82
CA LYS A 325 17.27 20.48 16.88
C LYS A 325 16.52 19.26 16.32
N GLN A 326 15.92 19.37 15.14
CA GLN A 326 15.30 18.24 14.46
C GLN A 326 16.33 17.17 14.08
N ALA A 327 17.52 17.56 13.60
CA ALA A 327 18.60 16.62 13.31
C ALA A 327 19.08 15.90 14.59
N VAL A 328 19.21 16.61 15.72
CA VAL A 328 19.51 16.01 17.03
C VAL A 328 18.42 15.00 17.45
N PHE A 329 17.13 15.33 17.25
CA PHE A 329 16.05 14.38 17.49
C PHE A 329 16.15 13.15 16.59
N ALA A 330 16.40 13.32 15.29
CA ALA A 330 16.56 12.20 14.37
C ALA A 330 17.74 11.30 14.76
N ILE A 331 18.85 11.88 15.25
CA ILE A 331 19.99 11.14 15.82
C ILE A 331 19.55 10.33 17.04
N SER A 332 18.71 10.88 17.92
CA SER A 332 18.29 10.17 19.15
C SER A 332 17.41 8.95 18.88
N GLN A 333 16.78 8.86 17.70
CA GLN A 333 15.99 7.70 17.27
C GLN A 333 16.85 6.55 16.71
N ARG A 334 18.17 6.74 16.59
CA ARG A 334 19.11 5.72 16.11
C ARG A 334 19.48 4.73 17.23
N PRO A 335 20.03 3.55 16.89
CA PRO A 335 20.53 2.61 17.90
C PRO A 335 21.47 3.31 18.90
N ARG A 336 21.38 2.94 20.18
CA ARG A 336 22.06 3.65 21.27
C ARG A 336 23.57 3.77 21.07
N ASP A 337 24.20 2.73 20.53
CA ASP A 337 25.64 2.72 20.26
C ASP A 337 26.09 3.70 19.18
N GLU A 338 25.19 4.07 18.27
CA GLU A 338 25.41 5.12 17.28
C GLU A 338 25.06 6.50 17.84
N ALA A 339 23.91 6.61 18.51
CA ALA A 339 23.34 7.89 18.94
C ALA A 339 24.08 8.52 20.13
N VAL A 340 24.36 7.74 21.18
CA VAL A 340 24.86 8.25 22.46
C VAL A 340 26.22 8.95 22.31
N PRO A 341 27.23 8.38 21.61
CA PRO A 341 28.51 9.07 21.41
C PRO A 341 28.34 10.42 20.68
N LEU A 342 27.49 10.48 19.66
CA LEU A 342 27.26 11.69 18.88
C LEU A 342 26.50 12.75 19.69
N LEU A 343 25.48 12.35 20.46
CA LEU A 343 24.77 13.27 21.34
C LEU A 343 25.68 13.84 22.44
N ILE A 344 26.59 13.05 23.03
CA ILE A 344 27.59 13.55 23.98
C ILE A 344 28.51 14.58 23.31
N LYS A 345 29.00 14.29 22.09
CA LYS A 345 29.81 15.24 21.32
C LYS A 345 29.06 16.56 21.13
N ILE A 346 27.82 16.51 20.63
CA ILE A 346 26.98 17.69 20.40
C ILE A 346 26.76 18.48 21.69
N ALA A 347 26.41 17.80 22.79
CA ALA A 347 26.18 18.42 24.08
C ALA A 347 27.44 19.11 24.65
N ARG A 348 28.64 18.67 24.29
CA ARG A 348 29.91 19.29 24.71
C ARG A 348 30.33 20.45 23.82
N THR A 349 30.24 20.29 22.50
CA THR A 349 31.00 21.12 21.55
C THR A 349 30.14 22.06 20.72
N HIS A 350 28.82 21.82 20.62
CA HIS A 350 28.01 22.61 19.70
C HIS A 350 27.94 24.09 20.15
N PRO A 351 28.17 25.07 19.25
CA PRO A 351 28.28 26.48 19.64
C PRO A 351 26.96 27.05 20.20
N LYS A 352 25.82 26.63 19.64
CA LYS A 352 24.49 27.10 20.10
C LYS A 352 24.02 26.37 21.35
N PRO A 353 23.71 27.08 22.46
CA PRO A 353 23.22 26.48 23.70
C PRO A 353 21.93 25.68 23.54
N GLU A 354 21.00 26.15 22.69
CA GLU A 354 19.71 25.46 22.47
C GLU A 354 19.89 24.06 21.86
N VAL A 355 20.87 23.89 20.97
CA VAL A 355 21.18 22.58 20.39
C VAL A 355 21.87 21.68 21.41
N ARG A 356 22.79 22.22 22.24
CA ARG A 356 23.38 21.47 23.37
C ARG A 356 22.30 20.99 24.33
N LYS A 357 21.35 21.86 24.69
CA LYS A 357 20.21 21.56 25.55
C LYS A 357 19.34 20.45 24.95
N GLN A 358 19.08 20.49 23.64
CA GLN A 358 18.34 19.43 22.96
C GLN A 358 19.07 18.08 23.01
N ALA A 359 20.40 18.07 22.85
CA ALA A 359 21.19 16.85 22.96
C ALA A 359 21.20 16.29 24.39
N MET A 360 21.35 17.16 25.41
CA MET A 360 21.25 16.77 26.82
C MET A 360 19.86 16.20 27.14
N PHE A 361 18.79 16.80 26.64
CA PHE A 361 17.42 16.30 26.82
C PHE A 361 17.29 14.86 26.31
N TRP A 362 17.73 14.60 25.07
CA TRP A 362 17.65 13.27 24.48
C TRP A 362 18.59 12.26 25.12
N LEU A 363 19.80 12.67 25.55
CA LEU A 363 20.68 11.82 26.36
C LEU A 363 19.99 11.33 27.63
N GLY A 364 19.26 12.21 28.32
CA GLY A 364 18.48 11.85 29.52
C GLY A 364 17.40 10.80 29.27
N GLN A 365 16.89 10.67 28.04
CA GLN A 365 15.88 9.66 27.67
C GLN A 365 16.49 8.30 27.32
N THR A 366 17.81 8.20 27.17
CA THR A 366 18.46 6.96 26.72
C THR A 366 18.55 5.89 27.81
N GLY A 367 18.71 6.30 29.08
CA GLY A 367 19.05 5.40 30.19
C GLY A 367 20.42 4.72 30.02
N ASP A 368 21.29 5.25 29.16
CA ASP A 368 22.62 4.69 28.88
C ASP A 368 23.64 5.14 29.94
N GLU A 369 24.48 4.21 30.41
CA GLU A 369 25.50 4.48 31.43
C GLU A 369 26.48 5.57 30.99
N ARG A 370 26.81 5.64 29.69
CA ARG A 370 27.68 6.71 29.14
C ARG A 370 27.05 8.09 29.30
N ALA A 371 25.72 8.19 29.17
CA ALA A 371 25.00 9.43 29.38
C ALA A 371 25.01 9.83 30.86
N LEU A 372 24.89 8.86 31.77
CA LEU A 372 25.01 9.10 33.21
C LEU A 372 26.39 9.60 33.60
N GLU A 373 27.46 8.94 33.13
CA GLU A 373 28.84 9.37 33.39
C GLU A 373 29.12 10.77 32.83
N PHE A 374 28.58 11.06 31.64
CA PHE A 374 28.63 12.40 31.07
C PHE A 374 27.96 13.46 31.97
N PHE A 375 26.76 13.18 32.50
CA PHE A 375 26.08 14.12 33.39
C PHE A 375 26.82 14.31 34.71
N LYS A 376 27.38 13.24 35.30
CA LYS A 376 28.21 13.34 36.51
C LYS A 376 29.41 14.26 36.28
N GLU A 377 30.10 14.12 35.15
CA GLU A 377 31.26 14.97 34.81
C GLU A 377 30.88 16.45 34.69
N ILE A 378 29.76 16.76 34.02
CA ILE A 378 29.34 18.16 33.83
C ILE A 378 28.84 18.79 35.13
N LEU A 379 28.16 18.05 35.99
CA LEU A 379 27.63 18.55 37.27
C LEU A 379 28.70 18.69 38.37
N ALA A 380 29.86 18.05 38.19
CA ALA A 380 30.99 18.16 39.11
C ALA A 380 31.88 19.39 38.84
N LYS A 381 31.61 20.14 37.76
CA LYS A 381 32.26 21.42 37.42
C LYS A 381 31.35 22.56 37.84
#